data_AF-A0A969D2F1-F1
#
_entry.id   AF-A0A969D2F1-F1
#
_cell.length_a   1.000
_cell.length_b   1.000
_cell.length_c   1.000
_cell.angle_alpha   90.00
_cell.angle_beta   90.00
_cell.angle_gamma   90.00
#
_symmetry.space_group_name_H-M   'P 1'
#
loop_
_entity.id
_entity.type
_entity.pdbx_description
1 polymer ?
#
loop_
_entity_poly.entity_id
_entity_poly.type
_entity_poly.pdbx_seq_one_letter_code
_entity_poly.pdbx_strand_id
1 'polypeptide(L)'
;MARKRKRKSRRRQEGRKILELVPQYSIESGEDKPVTAARRYIQTLGIQPPALLVVKRNEHTTDRYFWAEKGLFGAQYVEENHFLFPSLRSLLPQGKTPVAAVGSR
;
A
#
# COMPACT_ATOMS: atom_id res chain seq x y z
N MET A 1 -31.04 -7.65 11.56
CA MET A 1 -30.61 -6.30 11.14
C MET A 1 -29.39 -6.40 10.22
N ALA A 2 -29.60 -6.41 8.90
CA ALA A 2 -28.50 -6.43 7.94
C ALA A 2 -27.83 -5.04 7.92
N ARG A 3 -26.63 -4.92 8.47
CA ARG A 3 -25.82 -3.69 8.38
C ARG A 3 -25.56 -3.41 6.90
N LYS A 4 -26.30 -2.45 6.32
CA LYS A 4 -26.15 -1.96 4.94
C LYS A 4 -24.67 -1.58 4.75
N ARG A 5 -23.89 -2.41 4.04
CA ARG A 5 -22.46 -2.20 3.83
C ARG A 5 -22.28 -0.84 3.16
N LYS A 6 -21.64 0.10 3.86
CA LYS A 6 -21.31 1.43 3.34
C LYS A 6 -20.50 1.24 2.06
N ARG A 7 -21.03 1.70 0.92
CA ARG A 7 -20.41 1.56 -0.39
C ARG A 7 -18.98 2.12 -0.31
N LYS A 8 -17.97 1.27 -0.55
CA LYS A 8 -16.57 1.73 -0.57
C LYS A 8 -16.44 2.82 -1.63
N SER A 9 -15.86 3.96 -1.27
CA SER A 9 -15.66 5.10 -2.17
C SER A 9 -14.97 4.65 -3.46
N ARG A 10 -15.39 5.21 -4.60
CA ARG A 10 -14.79 4.96 -5.93
C ARG A 10 -13.27 5.12 -5.88
N ARG A 11 -12.78 6.15 -5.19
CA ARG A 11 -11.35 6.42 -4.97
C ARG A 11 -10.63 5.28 -4.26
N ARG A 12 -11.24 4.67 -3.24
CA ARG A 12 -10.62 3.55 -2.51
C ARG A 12 -10.62 2.26 -3.34
N GLN A 13 -11.61 2.07 -4.20
CA GLN A 13 -11.63 0.95 -5.16
C GLN A 13 -10.52 1.09 -6.19
N GLU A 14 -10.28 2.31 -6.69
CA GLU A 14 -9.17 2.62 -7.59
C GLU A 14 -7.83 2.37 -6.89
N GLY A 15 -7.62 2.90 -5.68
CA GLY A 15 -6.39 2.66 -4.90
C GLY A 15 -6.12 1.16 -4.68
N ARG A 16 -7.16 0.38 -4.37
CA ARG A 16 -7.02 -1.07 -4.22
C ARG A 16 -6.60 -1.76 -5.52
N LYS A 17 -7.22 -1.40 -6.65
CA LYS A 17 -6.85 -1.95 -7.98
C LYS A 17 -5.40 -1.65 -8.32
N ILE A 18 -4.90 -0.47 -7.98
CA ILE A 18 -3.49 -0.11 -8.22
C ILE A 18 -2.56 -0.94 -7.34
N LEU A 19 -2.89 -1.10 -6.05
CA LEU A 19 -2.08 -1.92 -5.14
C LEU A 19 -2.06 -3.40 -5.53
N GLU A 20 -3.11 -3.90 -6.19
CA GLU A 20 -3.14 -5.27 -6.74
C GLU A 20 -2.15 -5.48 -7.90
N LEU A 21 -1.66 -4.40 -8.54
CA LEU A 21 -0.63 -4.46 -9.58
C LEU A 21 0.80 -4.41 -9.02
N VAL A 22 0.96 -4.07 -7.74
CA VAL A 22 2.26 -3.91 -7.08
C VAL A 22 2.75 -5.27 -6.59
N PRO A 23 4.07 -5.59 -6.72
CA PRO A 23 4.65 -6.81 -6.17
C PRO A 23 4.32 -7.00 -4.69
N GLN A 24 3.76 -8.15 -4.33
CA GLN A 24 3.33 -8.46 -2.97
C GLN A 24 4.20 -9.55 -2.35
N TYR A 25 4.70 -9.28 -1.15
CA TYR A 25 5.51 -10.19 -0.35
C TYR A 25 4.78 -10.54 0.94
N SER A 26 4.66 -11.83 1.26
CA SER A 26 4.04 -12.29 2.51
C SER A 26 5.12 -12.80 3.45
N ILE A 27 5.11 -12.31 4.69
CA ILE A 27 6.09 -12.66 5.72
C ILE A 27 5.40 -12.88 7.06
N GLU A 28 6.06 -13.61 7.95
CA GLU A 28 5.62 -13.77 9.33
C GLU A 28 6.38 -12.80 10.23
N SER A 29 5.67 -12.17 11.17
CA SER A 29 6.26 -11.19 12.09
C SER A 29 7.23 -11.85 13.07
N GLY A 30 7.02 -13.12 13.41
CA GLY A 30 7.74 -13.81 14.46
C GLY A 30 7.62 -13.10 15.80
N GLU A 31 8.77 -12.87 16.45
CA GLU A 31 8.88 -12.19 17.74
C GLU A 31 8.96 -10.66 17.62
N ASP A 32 9.27 -10.14 16.44
CA ASP A 32 9.43 -8.72 16.21
C ASP A 32 8.09 -8.02 15.99
N LYS A 33 8.06 -6.70 16.22
CA LYS A 33 6.93 -5.87 15.82
C LYS A 33 6.76 -5.93 14.28
N PRO A 34 5.53 -5.96 13.74
CA PRO A 34 5.29 -6.11 12.30
C PRO A 34 6.03 -5.12 11.40
N VAL A 35 6.08 -3.84 11.81
CA VAL A 35 6.84 -2.79 11.10
C VAL A 35 8.34 -3.09 11.04
N THR A 36 8.89 -3.67 12.11
CA THR A 36 10.33 -3.99 12.21
C THR A 36 10.66 -5.20 11.35
N ALA A 37 9.82 -6.25 11.42
CA ALA A 37 9.93 -7.42 10.55
C ALA A 37 9.87 -7.03 9.07
N ALA A 38 8.92 -6.16 8.68
CA ALA A 38 8.83 -5.64 7.31
C ALA A 38 10.11 -4.92 6.88
N ARG A 39 10.64 -4.00 7.71
CA ARG A 39 11.87 -3.26 7.39
C ARG A 39 13.08 -4.17 7.24
N ARG A 40 13.25 -5.13 8.15
CA ARG A 40 14.34 -6.10 8.06
C ARG A 40 14.21 -6.92 6.77
N TYR A 41 13.01 -7.41 6.46
CA TYR A 41 12.78 -8.19 5.25
C TYR A 41 13.11 -7.43 3.97
N ILE A 42 12.72 -6.14 3.88
CA ILE A 42 13.07 -5.26 2.75
C ILE A 42 14.59 -5.13 2.61
N GLN A 43 15.30 -4.91 3.73
CA GLN A 43 16.75 -4.75 3.73
C GLN A 43 17.47 -6.05 3.35
N THR A 44 17.05 -7.18 3.94
CA THR A 44 17.68 -8.49 3.70
C THR A 44 17.52 -8.95 2.26
N LEU A 45 16.35 -8.73 1.64
CA LEU A 45 16.09 -9.13 0.26
C LEU A 45 16.39 -8.04 -0.78
N GLY A 46 16.75 -6.82 -0.34
CA GLY A 46 16.98 -5.69 -1.23
C GLY A 46 15.74 -5.28 -2.04
N ILE A 47 14.55 -5.35 -1.43
CA ILE A 47 13.28 -5.08 -2.12
C ILE A 47 13.22 -3.63 -2.58
N GLN A 48 13.03 -3.44 -3.88
CA GLN A 48 12.87 -2.12 -4.50
C GLN A 48 11.42 -1.63 -4.38
N PRO A 49 11.19 -0.33 -4.15
CA PRO A 49 9.86 0.26 -4.22
C PRO A 49 9.37 0.34 -5.69
N PRO A 50 8.05 0.37 -5.94
CA PRO A 50 6.94 0.15 -5.00
C PRO A 50 6.73 -1.35 -4.71
N ALA A 51 6.51 -1.72 -3.44
CA ALA A 51 6.21 -3.09 -3.03
C ALA A 51 5.18 -3.13 -1.90
N LEU A 52 4.41 -4.20 -1.78
CA LEU A 52 3.44 -4.40 -0.70
C LEU A 52 3.88 -5.57 0.18
N LEU A 53 4.04 -5.31 1.47
CA LEU A 53 4.40 -6.31 2.47
C LEU A 53 3.18 -6.68 3.31
N VAL A 54 2.88 -7.97 3.34
CA VAL A 54 1.82 -8.56 4.13
C VAL A 54 2.48 -9.30 5.28
N VAL A 55 2.40 -8.71 6.47
CA VAL A 55 3.04 -9.22 7.67
C VAL A 55 1.99 -9.92 8.51
N LYS A 56 2.07 -11.24 8.56
CA LYS A 56 1.21 -12.05 9.41
C LYS A 56 1.73 -11.98 10.84
N ARG A 57 1.01 -11.29 11.72
CA ARG A 57 1.35 -11.17 13.14
C ARG A 57 0.96 -12.42 13.90
N ASN A 58 -0.24 -12.93 13.62
CA ASN A 58 -0.74 -14.21 14.10
C ASN A 58 -1.69 -14.78 13.04
N GLU A 59 -2.34 -15.92 13.31
CA GLU A 59 -3.24 -16.55 12.35
C GLU A 59 -4.41 -15.66 11.92
N HIS A 60 -4.90 -14.81 12.82
CA HIS A 60 -6.10 -13.99 12.59
C HIS A 60 -5.81 -12.52 12.25
N THR A 61 -4.55 -12.10 12.34
CA THR A 61 -4.14 -10.69 12.23
C THR A 61 -3.01 -10.56 11.24
N THR A 62 -3.27 -9.77 10.21
CA THR A 62 -2.30 -9.49 9.16
C THR A 62 -2.21 -7.99 8.94
N ASP A 63 -1.02 -7.44 9.15
CA ASP A 63 -0.71 -6.05 8.88
C ASP A 63 -0.24 -5.91 7.43
N ARG A 64 -0.69 -4.85 6.76
CA ARG A 64 -0.32 -4.56 5.37
C ARG A 64 0.44 -3.25 5.29
N TYR A 65 1.65 -3.33 4.78
CA TYR A 65 2.52 -2.18 4.57
C TYR A 65 2.85 -2.00 3.08
N PHE A 66 3.04 -0.76 2.68
CA PHE A 66 3.45 -0.36 1.34
C PHE A 66 4.82 0.29 1.44
N TRP A 67 5.80 -0.30 0.76
CA TRP A 67 7.14 0.22 0.60
C TRP A 67 7.17 1.22 -0.56
N ALA A 68 7.30 2.49 -0.22
CA ALA A 68 7.48 3.58 -1.16
C ALA A 68 8.93 4.08 -1.11
N GLU A 69 9.31 4.88 -2.10
CA GLU A 69 10.65 5.52 -2.17
C GLU A 69 10.97 6.35 -0.91
N LYS A 70 9.96 7.00 -0.32
CA LYS A 70 10.13 7.81 0.90
C LYS A 70 10.11 7.00 2.19
N GLY A 71 9.69 5.73 2.15
CA GLY A 71 9.59 4.88 3.33
C GLY A 71 8.37 3.94 3.33
N LEU A 72 8.14 3.34 4.50
CA LEU A 72 7.10 2.33 4.71
C LEU A 72 5.81 2.97 5.24
N PHE A 73 4.70 2.77 4.53
CA PHE A 73 3.37 3.30 4.87
C PHE A 73 2.38 2.17 5.12
N GLY A 74 1.27 2.43 5.82
CA GLY A 74 0.18 1.47 5.91
C GLY A 74 -0.57 1.35 4.59
N ALA A 75 -0.84 0.12 4.12
CA ALA A 75 -1.50 -0.09 2.83
C ALA A 75 -2.88 0.59 2.77
N GLN A 76 -3.63 0.61 3.87
CA GLN A 76 -4.91 1.31 3.96
C GLN A 76 -4.77 2.82 3.71
N TYR A 77 -3.72 3.45 4.25
CA TYR A 77 -3.45 4.86 3.99
C TYR A 77 -3.16 5.10 2.51
N VAL A 78 -2.43 4.18 1.86
CA VAL A 78 -2.12 4.27 0.44
C VAL A 78 -3.34 4.02 -0.43
N GLU A 79 -4.24 3.09 -0.09
CA GLU A 79 -5.52 2.92 -0.81
C GLU A 79 -6.31 4.23 -0.87
N GLU A 80 -6.35 4.97 0.23
CA GLU A 80 -7.08 6.22 0.37
C GLU A 80 -6.35 7.41 -0.25
N ASN A 81 -5.01 7.35 -0.27
CA ASN A 81 -4.11 8.43 -0.70
C ASN A 81 -3.21 8.10 -1.90
N HIS A 82 -3.60 7.15 -2.74
CA HIS A 82 -2.78 6.65 -3.86
C HIS A 82 -2.29 7.75 -4.81
N PHE A 83 -3.05 8.85 -4.95
CA PHE A 83 -2.70 10.03 -5.75
C PHE A 83 -1.46 10.80 -5.24
N LEU A 84 -1.08 10.62 -3.96
CA LEU A 84 0.12 11.20 -3.34
C LEU A 84 1.41 10.43 -3.69
N PHE A 85 1.30 9.23 -4.25
CA PHE A 85 2.44 8.37 -4.57
C PHE A 85 2.70 8.42 -6.08
N PRO A 86 3.75 9.11 -6.55
CA PRO A 86 4.06 9.21 -7.98
C PRO A 86 4.31 7.84 -8.62
N SER A 87 4.96 6.92 -7.89
CA SER A 87 5.25 5.55 -8.33
C SER A 87 4.00 4.73 -8.68
N LEU A 88 2.85 5.08 -8.10
CA LEU A 88 1.57 4.43 -8.38
C LEU A 88 0.84 5.02 -9.58
N ARG A 89 1.21 6.22 -10.04
CA ARG A 89 0.53 6.88 -11.18
C ARG A 89 0.77 6.15 -12.49
N SER A 90 1.97 5.60 -12.69
CA SER A 90 2.32 4.85 -13.90
C SER A 90 1.58 3.51 -14.01
N LEU A 91 1.10 2.98 -12.87
CA LEU A 91 0.32 1.74 -12.79
C LEU A 91 -1.18 1.98 -13.00
N LEU A 92 -1.64 3.22 -13.06
CA LEU A 92 -3.01 3.52 -13.43
C LEU A 92 -3.22 3.14 -14.91
N PRO A 93 -4.24 2.33 -15.25
CA PRO A 93 -4.61 2.16 -16.64
C PRO A 93 -4.89 3.54 -17.25
N GLN A 94 -4.12 3.87 -18.29
CA GLN A 94 -4.13 5.14 -19.03
C GLN A 94 -5.58 5.61 -19.23
N GLY A 95 -5.96 6.71 -18.58
CA GLY A 95 -7.32 7.24 -18.68
C GLY A 95 -7.73 8.26 -17.63
N LYS A 96 -6.98 8.42 -16.53
CA LYS A 96 -7.22 9.48 -15.53
C LYS A 96 -5.92 9.92 -14.86
N THR A 97 -5.21 10.82 -15.52
CA THR A 97 -4.21 11.67 -14.87
C THR A 97 -4.94 12.68 -13.96
N PRO A 98 -4.82 12.65 -12.63
CA PRO A 98 -5.06 13.85 -11.85
C PRO A 98 -3.90 14.81 -12.16
N VAL A 99 -4.19 15.85 -12.92
CA VAL A 99 -3.35 17.04 -13.10
C VAL A 99 -2.87 17.48 -11.72
N ALA A 100 -1.59 17.27 -11.44
CA ALA A 100 -0.94 17.80 -10.25
C ALA A 100 -0.78 19.31 -10.48
N ALA A 101 -1.63 20.09 -9.82
CA ALA A 101 -1.47 21.53 -9.72
C ALA A 101 -0.14 21.81 -8.99
N VAL A 102 0.83 22.29 -9.76
CA VAL A 102 2.06 22.91 -9.28
C VAL A 102 1.64 24.17 -8.52
N GLY A 103 1.66 24.11 -7.19
CA GLY A 103 1.58 25.28 -6.33
C GLY A 103 2.99 25.75 -6.01
N SER A 104 3.58 26.56 -6.88
CA SER A 104 4.75 27.37 -6.56
C SER A 104 4.32 28.46 -5.58
N ARG A 105 5.04 28.60 -4.47
CA ARG A 105 5.15 29.86 -3.76
C ARG A 105 6.50 29.96 -3.06
#